data_AF-A0A7K6PXK6-F1
#
_entry.id   AF-A0A7K6PXK6-F1
#
_cell.length_a   1.000
_cell.length_b   1.000
_cell.length_c   1.000
_cell.angle_alpha   90.00
_cell.angle_beta   90.00
_cell.angle_gamma   90.00
#
_symmetry.space_group_name_H-M   'P 1'
#
loop_
_entity.id
_entity.type
_entity.pdbx_description
1 polymer ?
#
loop_
_entity_poly.entity_id
_entity_poly.type
_entity_poly.pdbx_seq_one_letter_code
_entity_poly.pdbx_strand_id
1 'polypeptide(L)'
;ARLRLGDVVEKDDVSEALRLLEAARESLQGDKDTAQRCPRPSEAIFGILRDLGGPGGRSVPLPHALQVLGARGFTPAQVGAALDEYETLNVIQVNPARTRVTFV
;
A
#
# COMPACT_ATOMS: atom_id res chain seq x y z
N ALA A 1 25.37 12.12 -27.36
CA ALA A 1 25.93 11.59 -26.10
C ALA A 1 24.90 11.74 -24.98
N ARG A 2 24.61 10.63 -24.28
CA ARG A 2 23.99 10.45 -22.94
C ARG A 2 22.67 11.18 -22.59
N LEU A 3 21.61 10.36 -22.54
CA LEU A 3 20.47 10.42 -21.61
C LEU A 3 20.87 10.95 -20.22
N ARG A 4 19.99 11.73 -19.57
CA ARG A 4 19.30 11.39 -18.29
C ARG A 4 18.69 12.61 -17.58
N LEU A 5 17.51 12.37 -17.01
CA LEU A 5 16.88 13.02 -15.85
C LEU A 5 15.99 14.24 -16.13
N GLY A 6 14.72 13.96 -16.34
CA GLY A 6 13.64 14.93 -16.29
C GLY A 6 12.30 14.22 -16.44
N ASP A 7 12.08 13.14 -15.66
CA ASP A 7 10.79 12.46 -15.61
C ASP A 7 9.84 13.28 -14.71
N VAL A 8 9.54 14.50 -15.17
CA VAL A 8 8.35 15.24 -14.75
C VAL A 8 7.24 14.70 -15.63
N VAL A 9 6.57 13.66 -15.13
CA VAL A 9 5.24 13.31 -15.62
C VAL A 9 4.26 14.09 -14.76
N GLU A 10 3.98 15.32 -15.19
CA GLU A 10 2.67 15.91 -14.98
C GLU A 10 1.66 15.16 -15.86
N LYS A 11 0.48 14.80 -15.32
CA LYS A 11 -0.85 14.78 -15.98
C LYS A 11 -1.87 13.92 -15.21
N ASP A 12 -2.77 14.60 -14.50
CA ASP A 12 -4.20 14.73 -14.88
C ASP A 12 -4.90 13.52 -15.53
N ASP A 13 -4.97 12.39 -14.82
CA ASP A 13 -5.90 11.28 -15.11
C ASP A 13 -6.17 10.45 -13.83
N VAL A 14 -6.55 11.10 -12.72
CA VAL A 14 -7.10 10.38 -11.55
C VAL A 14 -8.58 10.06 -11.79
N SER A 15 -8.87 9.50 -12.96
CA SER A 15 -10.17 9.01 -13.36
C SER A 15 -10.49 7.76 -12.57
N GLU A 16 -11.57 7.83 -11.80
CA GLU A 16 -12.56 6.76 -11.60
C GLU A 16 -12.06 5.31 -11.79
N ALA A 17 -11.50 4.69 -10.76
CA ALA A 17 -11.33 3.23 -10.76
C ALA A 17 -11.35 2.65 -9.35
N LEU A 18 -12.50 2.78 -8.67
CA LEU A 18 -13.09 1.74 -7.81
C LEU A 18 -14.32 2.27 -7.07
N ARG A 19 -15.34 2.63 -7.85
CA ARG A 19 -16.72 2.51 -7.42
C ARG A 19 -17.34 1.49 -8.34
N LEU A 20 -17.36 0.22 -7.93
CA LEU A 20 -18.40 -0.79 -8.21
C LEU A 20 -17.89 -2.22 -7.97
N LEU A 21 -18.69 -2.98 -7.21
CA LEU A 21 -18.99 -4.41 -7.42
C LEU A 21 -18.32 -5.46 -6.50
N GLU A 22 -18.73 -5.54 -5.22
CA GLU A 22 -18.89 -6.84 -4.52
C GLU A 22 -20.08 -6.82 -3.53
N ALA A 23 -21.24 -6.35 -3.99
CA ALA A 23 -22.50 -6.76 -3.37
C ALA A 23 -22.85 -8.15 -3.92
N ALA A 24 -23.00 -9.12 -3.01
CA ALA A 24 -23.40 -10.52 -3.23
C ALA A 24 -22.29 -11.52 -3.57
N ARG A 25 -21.71 -12.17 -2.54
CA ARG A 25 -21.57 -13.65 -2.42
C ARG A 25 -20.73 -14.06 -1.20
N GLU A 26 -21.29 -13.99 0.00
CA GLU A 26 -21.07 -14.97 1.08
C GLU A 26 -21.96 -14.63 2.28
N SER A 27 -23.26 -14.89 2.09
CA SER A 27 -24.10 -15.33 3.19
C SER A 27 -23.73 -16.80 3.43
N LEU A 28 -22.75 -17.10 4.30
CA LEU A 28 -22.68 -18.41 4.96
C LEU A 28 -21.66 -18.42 6.11
N GLN A 29 -22.21 -18.63 7.30
CA GLN A 29 -21.58 -19.17 8.52
C GLN A 29 -20.42 -18.41 9.19
N GLY A 30 -20.81 -17.67 10.24
CA GLY A 30 -20.45 -18.11 11.59
C GLY A 30 -19.29 -17.39 12.25
N ASP A 31 -19.66 -16.52 13.19
CA ASP A 31 -19.02 -16.45 14.50
C ASP A 31 -17.53 -16.04 14.51
N LYS A 32 -17.29 -14.73 14.41
CA LYS A 32 -16.45 -13.96 15.34
C LYS A 32 -16.39 -12.50 14.90
N ASP A 33 -17.10 -11.69 15.65
CA ASP A 33 -16.79 -10.30 15.99
C ASP A 33 -15.50 -9.73 15.38
N THR A 34 -15.55 -9.28 14.14
CA THR A 34 -14.66 -8.24 13.63
C THR A 34 -15.45 -7.50 12.57
N ALA A 35 -15.98 -6.35 12.98
CA ALA A 35 -16.82 -5.49 12.17
C ALA A 35 -16.34 -5.43 10.71
N GLN A 36 -17.29 -5.56 9.78
CA GLN A 36 -17.23 -5.07 8.41
C GLN A 36 -16.93 -3.56 8.39
N ARG A 37 -15.77 -3.15 8.89
CA ARG A 37 -15.19 -1.85 8.60
C ARG A 37 -14.54 -2.02 7.24
N CYS A 38 -14.86 -1.14 6.31
CA CYS A 38 -13.98 -0.86 5.20
C CYS A 38 -12.55 -0.82 5.77
N PRO A 39 -11.63 -1.68 5.30
CA PRO A 39 -10.28 -1.73 5.84
C PRO A 39 -9.73 -0.31 5.80
N ARG A 40 -9.12 0.14 6.91
CA ARG A 40 -8.50 1.46 6.94
C ARG A 40 -7.52 1.53 5.77
N PRO A 41 -7.35 2.68 5.10
CA PRO A 41 -6.40 2.77 3.99
C PRO A 41 -5.00 2.29 4.42
N SER A 42 -4.60 2.53 5.67
CA SER A 42 -3.35 2.01 6.25
C SER A 42 -3.28 0.47 6.29
N GLU A 43 -4.36 -0.21 6.68
CA GLU A 43 -4.43 -1.68 6.72
C GLU A 43 -4.36 -2.29 5.31
N ALA A 44 -5.04 -1.67 4.35
CA ALA A 44 -4.98 -2.09 2.95
C ALA A 44 -3.57 -1.90 2.36
N ILE A 45 -2.93 -0.76 2.64
CA ILE A 45 -1.54 -0.48 2.26
C ILE A 45 -0.60 -1.53 2.86
N PHE A 46 -0.75 -1.84 4.15
CA PHE A 46 0.08 -2.82 4.83
C PHE A 46 -0.08 -4.23 4.26
N GLY A 47 -1.32 -4.65 3.96
CA GLY A 47 -1.59 -5.94 3.31
C GLY A 47 -0.85 -6.07 1.98
N ILE A 48 -0.90 -5.04 1.14
CA ILE A 48 -0.19 -5.00 -0.14
C ILE A 48 1.32 -5.04 0.07
N LEU A 49 1.85 -4.26 1.01
CA LEU A 49 3.28 -4.29 1.35
C LEU A 49 3.73 -5.70 1.75
N ARG A 50 2.94 -6.38 2.58
CA ARG A 50 3.24 -7.75 3.03
C ARG A 50 3.22 -8.75 1.87
N ASP A 51 2.24 -8.62 0.97
CA ASP A 51 2.14 -9.46 -0.22
C ASP A 51 3.31 -9.24 -1.19
N LEU A 52 3.79 -7.99 -1.33
CA LEU A 52 4.99 -7.66 -2.10
C LEU A 52 6.28 -8.20 -1.48
N GLY A 53 6.32 -8.33 -0.15
CA GLY A 53 7.42 -9.03 0.53
C GLY A 53 7.43 -10.52 0.22
N GLY A 54 6.25 -11.10 -0.01
CA GLY A 54 6.09 -12.54 -0.16
C GLY A 54 6.25 -13.29 1.17
N PRO A 55 6.03 -14.62 1.17
CA PRO A 55 6.13 -15.43 2.38
C PRO A 55 7.57 -15.45 2.91
N GLY A 56 7.80 -14.85 4.08
CA GLY A 56 9.13 -14.70 4.69
C GLY A 56 9.94 -13.50 4.19
N GLY A 57 9.34 -12.66 3.35
CA GLY A 57 9.95 -11.43 2.87
C GLY A 57 10.19 -10.43 3.99
N ARG A 58 11.46 -10.25 4.37
CA ARG A 58 11.83 -9.28 5.40
C ARG A 58 11.78 -7.84 4.91
N SER A 59 11.83 -7.58 3.61
CA SER A 59 11.91 -6.21 3.11
C SER A 59 11.37 -6.03 1.70
N VAL A 60 10.81 -4.86 1.42
CA VAL A 60 10.27 -4.46 0.12
C VAL A 60 10.91 -3.14 -0.31
N PRO A 61 11.36 -3.02 -1.59
CA PRO A 61 11.82 -1.74 -2.12
C PRO A 61 10.66 -0.74 -2.20
N LEU A 62 10.81 0.40 -1.54
CA LEU A 62 9.75 1.41 -1.45
C LEU A 62 9.31 1.97 -2.83
N PRO A 63 10.20 2.21 -3.81
CA PRO A 63 9.78 2.64 -5.15
C PRO A 63 8.84 1.64 -5.84
N HIS A 64 9.07 0.34 -5.65
CA HIS A 64 8.21 -0.69 -6.21
C HIS A 64 6.85 -0.74 -5.49
N ALA A 65 6.86 -0.63 -4.16
CA ALA A 65 5.64 -0.54 -3.37
C ALA A 65 4.78 0.66 -3.77
N LEU A 66 5.38 1.84 -3.94
CA LEU A 66 4.68 3.05 -4.35
C LEU A 66 4.05 2.92 -5.74
N GLN A 67 4.71 2.25 -6.69
CA GLN A 67 4.13 1.97 -8.00
C GLN A 67 2.87 1.09 -7.89
N VAL A 68 2.96 0.01 -7.10
CA VAL A 68 1.84 -0.92 -6.91
C VAL A 68 0.70 -0.26 -6.16
N LEU A 69 1.00 0.49 -5.10
CA LEU A 69 0.01 1.23 -4.30
C LEU A 69 -0.64 2.35 -5.12
N GLY A 70 0.13 3.05 -5.95
CA GLY A 70 -0.38 4.05 -6.90
C GLY A 70 -1.31 3.43 -7.94
N ALA A 71 -0.95 2.26 -8.50
CA ALA A 71 -1.82 1.51 -9.41
C ALA A 71 -3.12 1.01 -8.75
N ARG A 72 -3.14 0.91 -7.41
CA ARG A 72 -4.33 0.58 -6.61
C ARG A 72 -5.15 1.81 -6.19
N GLY A 73 -4.73 3.01 -6.57
CA GLY A 73 -5.43 4.27 -6.27
C GLY A 73 -5.05 4.92 -4.93
N PHE A 74 -3.98 4.47 -4.26
CA PHE A 74 -3.51 5.11 -3.04
C PHE A 74 -2.63 6.32 -3.36
N THR A 75 -2.85 7.41 -2.63
CA THR A 75 -2.01 8.61 -2.74
C THR A 75 -0.69 8.43 -1.99
N PRO A 76 0.42 9.05 -2.43
CA PRO A 76 1.69 9.00 -1.70
C PRO A 76 1.59 9.50 -0.25
N ALA A 77 0.69 10.46 0.01
CA ALA A 77 0.44 10.97 1.36
C ALA A 77 -0.19 9.91 2.28
N GLN A 78 -1.16 9.12 1.77
CA GLN A 78 -1.75 8.01 2.53
C GLN A 78 -0.72 6.90 2.80
N VAL A 79 0.13 6.59 1.82
CA VAL A 79 1.21 5.62 2.00
C VAL A 79 2.22 6.11 3.03
N GLY A 80 2.63 7.37 2.97
CA GLY A 80 3.51 7.99 3.97
C GLY A 80 2.92 7.91 5.38
N ALA A 81 1.67 8.33 5.55
CA ALA A 81 0.99 8.28 6.85
C ALA A 81 0.88 6.85 7.40
N ALA A 82 0.59 5.86 6.55
CA ALA A 82 0.55 4.46 6.95
C ALA A 82 1.93 3.96 7.37
N LEU A 83 2.99 4.30 6.62
CA LEU A 83 4.36 3.90 6.96
C LEU A 83 4.78 4.48 8.31
N ASP A 84 4.51 5.77 8.55
CA ASP A 84 4.84 6.44 9.82
C ASP A 84 4.03 5.83 11.00
N GLU A 85 2.75 5.48 10.78
CA GLU A 85 1.91 4.78 11.78
C GLU A 85 2.53 3.42 12.16
N TYR A 86 2.85 2.58 11.17
CA TYR A 86 3.41 1.24 11.42
C TYR A 86 4.87 1.27 11.91
N GLU A 87 5.63 2.31 11.56
CA GLU A 87 6.97 2.55 12.12
C GLU A 87 6.88 2.91 13.61
N THR A 88 5.91 3.76 13.99
CA THR A 88 5.63 4.09 15.40
C THR A 88 5.22 2.86 16.20
N LEU A 89 4.50 1.92 15.57
CA LEU A 89 4.11 0.64 16.16
C LEU A 89 5.25 -0.40 16.18
N ASN A 90 6.44 -0.07 15.68
CA ASN A 90 7.58 -0.99 15.51
C ASN A 90 7.24 -2.27 14.73
N VAL A 91 6.27 -2.21 13.82
CA VAL A 91 5.91 -3.32 12.93
C VAL A 91 6.77 -3.32 11.67
N ILE A 92 7.16 -2.13 11.22
CA ILE A 92 8.04 -1.93 10.08
C ILE A 92 9.15 -0.94 10.42
N GLN A 93 10.22 -0.97 9.63
CA GLN A 93 11.29 0.02 9.64
C GLN A 93 11.56 0.52 8.24
N VAL A 94 11.58 1.84 8.07
CA VAL A 94 11.92 2.48 6.81
C VAL A 94 13.38 2.91 6.88
N ASN A 95 14.18 2.57 5.86
CA ASN A 95 15.56 3.05 5.79
C ASN A 95 15.56 4.60 5.76
N PRO A 96 16.47 5.32 6.45
CA PRO A 96 16.61 6.77 6.35
C PRO A 96 16.66 7.32 4.92
N ALA A 97 17.17 6.54 3.95
CA ALA A 97 17.14 6.91 2.53
C ALA A 97 15.75 6.79 1.85
N ARG A 98 14.72 6.31 2.57
CA ARG A 98 13.37 5.99 2.08
C ARG A 98 13.36 5.15 0.80
N THR A 99 14.28 4.20 0.70
CA THR A 99 14.40 3.30 -0.46
C THR A 99 13.87 1.90 -0.19
N ARG A 100 13.74 1.51 1.09
CA ARG A 100 13.37 0.16 1.49
C ARG A 100 12.57 0.17 2.78
N VAL A 101 11.52 -0.63 2.83
CA VAL A 101 10.73 -0.95 4.02
C VAL A 101 11.11 -2.35 4.48
N THR A 102 11.32 -2.53 5.78
CA THR A 102 11.68 -3.81 6.41
C THR A 102 10.60 -4.17 7.42
N PHE A 103 10.13 -5.42 7.44
CA PHE A 103 9.21 -5.91 8.45
C PHE A 103 10.01 -6.44 9.66
N VAL A 104 9.59 -6.08 10.86
CA VAL A 104 10.22 -6.48 12.14
C VAL A 104 9.56 -7.73 12.69
#